data_AF-A0A1M5Q2A6-F1
#
_entry.id   AF-A0A1M5Q2A6-F1
#
_cell.length_a   1.000
_cell.length_b   1.000
_cell.length_c   1.000
_cell.angle_alpha   90.00
_cell.angle_beta   90.00
_cell.angle_gamma   90.00
#
_symmetry.space_group_name_H-M   'P 1'
#
loop_
_entity.id
_entity.type
_entity.pdbx_description
1 polymer ?
#
loop_
_entity_poly.entity_id
_entity_poly.type
_entity_poly.pdbx_seq_one_letter_code
_entity_poly.pdbx_strand_id
1 'polypeptide(L)'
;MIGEKGSILINTIFVFFILLILSITLLSISLTNYSIQNVYVNSKKCFYISEGGLELVYGKVVEEIQRAIKYGEHKLNNFLKFEYDNFIENEIDKELMGEDSIYLNVILNENGISYNLNKKNIEQKLNEEFQNGYKKFFLEKSKKYNFIKDIEKINGNGLKIDLVDDLVYIENNRIKFKISSLYKKRKIRKEITLDFYIKIPNKGNVDKNTNEFIEVRNWIRRR
;
A
#
# COMPACT_ATOMS: atom_id res chain seq x y z
N MET A 1 37.24 -74.27 -24.06
CA MET A 1 35.80 -74.26 -23.70
C MET A 1 35.47 -73.83 -22.26
N ILE A 2 36.34 -73.99 -21.25
CA ILE A 2 36.04 -73.55 -19.86
C ILE A 2 36.23 -72.02 -19.70
N GLY A 3 37.21 -71.41 -20.39
CA GLY A 3 37.46 -69.96 -20.32
C GLY A 3 36.36 -69.09 -20.96
N GLU A 4 35.73 -69.56 -22.04
CA GLU A 4 34.67 -68.82 -22.74
C GLU A 4 33.39 -68.73 -21.91
N LYS A 5 32.97 -69.83 -21.26
CA LYS A 5 31.77 -69.85 -20.40
C LYS A 5 31.94 -68.98 -19.15
N GLY A 6 33.14 -68.98 -18.55
CA GLY A 6 33.47 -68.10 -17.42
C GLY A 6 33.52 -66.62 -17.81
N SER A 7 34.09 -66.31 -18.98
CA SER A 7 34.14 -64.94 -19.51
C SER A 7 32.75 -64.38 -19.82
N ILE A 8 31.83 -65.22 -20.34
CA ILE A 8 30.44 -64.83 -20.58
C ILE A 8 29.74 -64.48 -19.26
N LEU A 9 29.88 -65.33 -18.24
CA LEU A 9 29.27 -65.10 -16.92
C LEU A 9 29.77 -63.80 -16.29
N ILE A 10 31.09 -63.55 -16.32
CA ILE A 10 31.69 -62.32 -15.79
C ILE A 10 31.17 -61.10 -16.53
N ASN A 11 31.10 -61.15 -17.86
CA ASN A 11 30.59 -60.04 -18.67
C ASN A 11 29.11 -59.77 -18.38
N THR A 12 28.28 -60.81 -18.23
CA THR A 12 26.87 -60.68 -17.85
C THR A 12 26.71 -60.02 -16.48
N ILE A 13 27.50 -60.44 -15.49
CA ILE A 13 27.50 -59.81 -14.15
C ILE A 13 27.90 -58.33 -14.26
N PHE A 14 28.93 -58.01 -15.05
CA PHE A 14 29.39 -56.64 -15.24
C PHE A 14 28.30 -55.75 -15.87
N VAL A 15 27.59 -56.26 -16.88
CA VAL A 15 26.44 -55.57 -17.48
C VAL A 15 25.31 -55.38 -16.46
N PHE A 16 25.01 -56.38 -15.63
CA PHE A 16 24.02 -56.24 -14.55
C PHE A 16 24.43 -55.18 -13.51
N PHE A 17 25.71 -55.10 -13.15
CA PHE A 17 26.21 -54.05 -12.25
C PHE A 17 26.00 -52.66 -12.84
N ILE A 18 26.33 -52.47 -14.12
CA ILE A 18 26.11 -51.20 -14.81
C ILE A 18 24.61 -50.86 -14.82
N LEU A 19 23.73 -51.82 -15.14
CA LEU A 19 22.29 -51.63 -15.14
C LEU A 19 21.73 -51.30 -13.74
N LEU A 20 22.24 -51.94 -12.69
CA LEU A 20 21.85 -51.67 -11.31
C LEU A 20 22.24 -50.25 -10.89
N ILE A 21 23.48 -49.84 -11.18
CA ILE A 21 23.94 -48.47 -10.88
C ILE A 21 23.08 -47.46 -11.63
N LEU A 22 22.83 -47.68 -12.93
CA LEU A 22 21.98 -46.81 -13.73
C LEU A 22 20.55 -46.73 -13.17
N SER A 23 19.98 -47.86 -12.77
CA SER A 23 18.63 -47.92 -12.18
C SER A 23 18.55 -47.15 -10.86
N ILE A 24 19.54 -47.31 -9.97
CA ILE A 24 19.62 -46.59 -8.69
C ILE A 24 19.76 -45.09 -8.94
N THR A 25 20.57 -44.68 -9.92
CA THR A 25 20.73 -43.26 -10.25
C THR A 25 19.42 -42.65 -10.78
N LEU A 26 18.71 -43.34 -11.68
CA LEU A 26 17.41 -42.90 -12.20
C LEU A 26 16.36 -42.76 -11.09
N LEU A 27 16.31 -43.73 -10.17
CA LEU A 27 15.42 -43.68 -9.01
C LEU A 27 15.76 -42.47 -8.11
N SER A 28 17.04 -42.25 -7.82
CA SER A 28 17.52 -41.14 -6.99
C SER A 28 17.18 -39.78 -7.60
N ILE A 29 17.40 -39.61 -8.91
CA ILE A 29 17.02 -38.41 -9.66
C ILE A 29 15.50 -38.20 -9.59
N SER A 30 14.71 -39.26 -9.77
CA SER A 30 13.25 -39.18 -9.74
C SER A 30 12.73 -38.74 -8.37
N LEU A 31 13.27 -39.32 -7.28
CA LEU A 31 12.92 -38.92 -5.91
C LEU A 31 13.32 -37.48 -5.61
N THR A 32 14.49 -37.06 -6.09
CA THR A 32 14.99 -35.69 -5.91
C THR A 32 14.09 -34.69 -6.65
N ASN A 33 13.73 -34.99 -7.91
CA ASN A 33 12.83 -34.17 -8.71
C ASN A 33 11.45 -34.04 -8.04
N TYR A 34 10.90 -35.13 -7.53
CA TYR A 34 9.65 -35.11 -6.77
C TYR A 34 9.74 -34.19 -5.54
N SER A 35 10.84 -34.27 -4.78
CA SER A 35 11.08 -33.42 -3.61
C SER A 35 11.17 -31.93 -4.00
N ILE A 36 11.93 -31.60 -5.05
CA ILE A 36 12.05 -30.24 -5.58
C ILE A 36 10.70 -29.70 -6.01
N GLN A 37 9.92 -30.50 -6.74
CA GLN A 37 8.58 -30.11 -7.20
C GLN A 37 7.64 -29.83 -6.02
N ASN A 38 7.68 -30.66 -4.98
CA ASN A 38 6.89 -30.45 -3.78
C ASN A 38 7.29 -29.16 -3.03
N VAL A 39 8.59 -28.88 -2.90
CA VAL A 39 9.09 -27.62 -2.33
C VAL A 39 8.62 -26.43 -3.16
N TYR A 40 8.68 -26.52 -4.49
CA TYR A 40 8.24 -25.48 -5.40
C TYR A 40 6.75 -25.18 -5.28
N VAL A 41 5.90 -26.22 -5.24
CA VAL A 41 4.45 -26.07 -5.04
C VAL A 41 4.16 -25.40 -3.71
N ASN A 42 4.83 -25.82 -2.63
CA ASN A 42 4.62 -25.22 -1.32
C ASN A 42 5.13 -23.76 -1.26
N SER A 43 6.23 -23.45 -1.93
CA SER A 43 6.75 -22.09 -2.10
C SER A 43 5.74 -21.19 -2.81
N LYS A 44 5.11 -21.67 -3.91
CA LYS A 44 4.04 -20.95 -4.60
C LYS A 44 2.83 -20.72 -3.69
N LYS A 45 2.39 -21.74 -2.95
CA LYS A 45 1.29 -21.59 -1.98
C LYS A 45 1.60 -20.51 -0.93
N CYS A 46 2.82 -20.51 -0.39
CA CYS A 46 3.25 -19.48 0.58
C CYS A 46 3.24 -18.07 -0.04
N PHE A 47 3.67 -17.95 -1.30
CA PHE A 47 3.63 -16.69 -2.04
C PHE A 47 2.18 -16.19 -2.18
N TYR A 48 1.26 -17.02 -2.67
CA TYR A 48 -0.15 -16.62 -2.84
C TYR A 48 -0.84 -16.26 -1.52
N ILE A 49 -0.52 -16.95 -0.42
CA ILE A 49 -1.06 -16.57 0.90
C ILE A 49 -0.49 -15.22 1.36
N SER A 50 0.79 -14.96 1.10
CA SER A 50 1.40 -13.66 1.41
C SER A 50 0.77 -12.54 0.57
N GLU A 51 0.50 -12.81 -0.71
CA GLU A 51 -0.16 -11.88 -1.64
C GLU A 51 -1.61 -11.60 -1.21
N GLY A 52 -2.38 -12.63 -0.85
CA GLY A 52 -3.73 -12.46 -0.30
C GLY A 52 -3.73 -11.66 1.00
N GLY A 53 -2.68 -11.79 1.83
CA GLY A 53 -2.50 -10.90 2.99
C GLY A 53 -2.41 -9.43 2.60
N LEU A 54 -1.68 -9.10 1.53
CA LEU A 54 -1.56 -7.72 1.04
C LEU A 54 -2.88 -7.20 0.46
N GLU A 55 -3.68 -8.07 -0.16
CA GLU A 55 -5.01 -7.72 -0.65
C GLU A 55 -5.98 -7.38 0.50
N LEU A 56 -5.91 -8.10 1.62
CA LEU A 56 -6.65 -7.73 2.83
C LEU A 56 -6.24 -6.36 3.37
N VAL A 57 -4.94 -6.06 3.31
CA VAL A 57 -4.43 -4.74 3.72
C VAL A 57 -4.91 -3.66 2.77
N TYR A 58 -4.92 -3.91 1.47
CA TYR A 58 -5.49 -2.97 0.49
C TYR A 58 -6.93 -2.60 0.85
N GLY A 59 -7.76 -3.58 1.24
CA GLY A 59 -9.11 -3.32 1.76
C GLY A 59 -9.12 -2.39 2.98
N LYS A 60 -8.20 -2.59 3.94
CA LYS A 60 -8.05 -1.71 5.11
C LYS A 60 -7.57 -0.30 4.75
N VAL A 61 -6.69 -0.17 3.76
CA VAL A 61 -6.27 1.13 3.25
C VAL A 61 -7.45 1.89 2.64
N VAL A 62 -8.31 1.22 1.87
CA VAL A 62 -9.54 1.83 1.32
C VAL A 62 -10.46 2.34 2.43
N GLU A 63 -10.71 1.52 3.46
CA GLU A 63 -11.50 1.94 4.62
C GLU A 63 -10.88 3.18 5.30
N GLU A 64 -9.55 3.19 5.48
CA GLU A 64 -8.85 4.29 6.15
C GLU A 64 -8.90 5.59 5.33
N ILE A 65 -8.81 5.51 4.00
CA ILE A 65 -8.99 6.66 3.11
C ILE A 65 -10.41 7.24 3.28
N GLN A 66 -11.43 6.41 3.36
CA GLN A 66 -12.80 6.90 3.57
C GLN A 66 -12.96 7.59 4.93
N ARG A 67 -12.32 7.07 5.99
CA ARG A 67 -12.29 7.74 7.30
C ARG A 67 -11.57 9.08 7.22
N ALA A 68 -10.45 9.15 6.50
CA ALA A 68 -9.70 10.39 6.30
C ALA A 68 -10.47 11.44 5.50
N ILE A 69 -11.20 11.02 4.46
CA ILE A 69 -12.11 11.89 3.69
C ILE A 69 -13.15 12.52 4.63
N LYS A 70 -13.88 11.69 5.39
CA LYS A 70 -14.89 12.17 6.34
C LYS A 70 -14.31 13.13 7.37
N TYR A 71 -13.08 12.86 7.82
CA TYR A 71 -12.39 13.77 8.74
C TYR A 71 -12.03 15.10 8.08
N GLY A 72 -11.58 15.09 6.83
CA GLY A 72 -11.34 16.29 6.02
C GLY A 72 -12.61 17.13 5.83
N GLU A 73 -13.74 16.49 5.50
CA GLU A 73 -15.05 17.15 5.39
C GLU A 73 -15.50 17.75 6.71
N HIS A 74 -15.34 17.03 7.81
CA HIS A 74 -15.68 17.53 9.14
C HIS A 74 -14.83 18.77 9.49
N LYS A 75 -13.53 18.75 9.18
CA LYS A 75 -12.65 19.91 9.38
C LYS A 75 -13.06 21.12 8.53
N LEU A 76 -13.38 20.89 7.26
CA LEU A 76 -13.89 21.93 6.39
C LEU A 76 -15.22 22.51 6.89
N ASN A 77 -16.15 21.66 7.32
CA ASN A 77 -17.43 22.10 7.86
C ASN A 77 -17.28 22.92 9.14
N ASN A 78 -16.30 22.57 9.99
CA ASN A 78 -15.99 23.37 11.16
C ASN A 78 -15.42 24.75 10.78
N PHE A 79 -14.52 24.80 9.81
CA PHE A 79 -14.01 26.07 9.28
C PHE A 79 -15.17 26.94 8.75
N LEU A 80 -16.06 26.37 7.92
CA LEU A 80 -17.23 27.06 7.38
C LEU A 80 -18.19 27.59 8.45
N LYS A 81 -18.31 26.93 9.60
CA LYS A 81 -19.26 27.31 10.65
C LYS A 81 -18.72 28.30 11.67
N PHE A 82 -17.42 28.26 11.95
CA PHE A 82 -16.86 28.97 13.10
C PHE A 82 -15.73 29.93 12.74
N GLU A 83 -15.06 29.73 11.61
CA GLU A 83 -13.86 30.49 11.24
C GLU A 83 -14.04 31.28 9.94
N TYR A 84 -15.02 30.91 9.11
CA TYR A 84 -15.21 31.49 7.78
C TYR A 84 -15.58 32.98 7.82
N ASP A 85 -16.51 33.37 8.69
CA ASP A 85 -16.94 34.77 8.78
C ASP A 85 -15.76 35.65 9.24
N ASN A 86 -15.05 35.23 10.30
CA ASN A 86 -13.83 35.89 10.76
C ASN A 86 -12.75 35.93 9.67
N PHE A 87 -12.62 34.88 8.86
CA PHE A 87 -11.68 34.86 7.74
C PHE A 87 -12.04 35.92 6.69
N ILE A 88 -13.32 36.06 6.32
CA ILE A 88 -13.76 37.08 5.37
C ILE A 88 -13.59 38.49 5.95
N GLU A 89 -13.95 38.72 7.21
CA GLU A 89 -13.75 40.01 7.89
C GLU A 89 -12.27 40.41 7.89
N ASN A 90 -11.38 39.49 8.25
CA ASN A 90 -9.93 39.76 8.23
C ASN A 90 -9.41 40.09 6.82
N GLU A 91 -9.94 39.48 5.76
CA GLU A 91 -9.54 39.82 4.39
C GLU A 91 -10.06 41.20 3.96
N ILE A 92 -11.24 41.62 4.44
CA ILE A 92 -11.76 42.98 4.21
C ILE A 92 -10.90 44.00 4.96
N ASP A 93 -10.51 43.71 6.20
CA ASP A 93 -9.66 44.60 6.99
C ASP A 93 -8.28 44.80 6.35
N LYS A 94 -7.70 43.76 5.75
CA LYS A 94 -6.45 43.88 4.98
C LYS A 94 -6.57 44.88 3.83
N GLU A 95 -7.63 44.78 3.04
CA GLU A 95 -7.91 45.72 1.94
C GLU A 95 -8.07 47.15 2.45
N LEU A 96 -8.77 47.34 3.58
CA LEU A 96 -8.92 48.65 4.23
C LEU A 96 -7.60 49.21 4.75
N MET A 97 -6.66 48.36 5.16
CA MET A 97 -5.30 48.73 5.59
C MET A 97 -4.34 48.94 4.41
N GLY A 98 -4.78 48.71 3.17
CA GLY A 98 -3.96 48.86 1.95
C GLY A 98 -3.12 47.64 1.60
N GLU A 99 -3.42 46.47 2.17
CA GLU A 99 -2.85 45.18 1.78
C GLU A 99 -3.79 44.46 0.79
N ASP A 100 -3.28 44.13 -0.40
CA ASP A 100 -4.07 43.42 -1.42
C ASP A 100 -4.51 42.02 -0.93
N SER A 101 -5.82 41.76 -0.95
CA SER A 101 -6.42 40.46 -0.74
C SER A 101 -6.66 39.75 -2.06
N ILE A 102 -6.06 38.58 -2.22
CA ILE A 102 -6.35 37.72 -3.38
C ILE A 102 -7.77 37.13 -3.33
N TYR A 103 -8.49 37.22 -2.21
CA TYR A 103 -9.80 36.58 -2.03
C TYR A 103 -10.97 37.52 -2.32
N LEU A 104 -10.71 38.83 -2.43
CA LEU A 104 -11.71 39.86 -2.67
C LEU A 104 -11.44 40.54 -4.01
N ASN A 105 -12.52 40.88 -4.71
CA ASN A 105 -12.50 41.74 -5.88
C ASN A 105 -13.16 43.05 -5.46
N VAL A 106 -12.38 44.14 -5.52
CA VAL A 106 -12.87 45.49 -5.20
C VAL A 106 -13.61 46.04 -6.40
N ILE A 107 -14.86 46.47 -6.20
CA ILE A 107 -15.71 47.11 -7.20
C ILE A 107 -15.96 48.54 -6.74
N LEU A 108 -15.48 49.49 -7.54
CA LEU A 108 -15.76 50.91 -7.34
C LEU A 108 -17.08 51.26 -8.00
N ASN A 109 -18.08 51.61 -7.19
CA ASN A 109 -19.38 52.10 -7.66
C ASN A 109 -19.57 53.57 -7.29
N GLU A 110 -20.51 54.24 -7.94
CA GLU A 110 -20.86 55.66 -7.66
C GLU A 110 -21.27 55.90 -6.19
N ASN A 111 -21.67 54.84 -5.47
CA ASN A 111 -22.10 54.88 -4.08
C ASN A 111 -21.01 54.45 -3.06
N GLY A 112 -19.79 54.15 -3.52
CA GLY A 112 -18.67 53.73 -2.67
C GLY A 112 -17.98 52.43 -3.12
N ILE A 113 -17.20 51.85 -2.21
CA ILE A 113 -16.44 50.61 -2.43
C ILE A 113 -17.31 49.41 -2.05
N SER A 114 -17.52 48.47 -2.96
CA SER A 114 -18.11 47.15 -2.65
C SER A 114 -17.12 46.02 -2.91
N TYR A 115 -17.20 44.98 -2.08
CA TYR A 115 -16.33 43.81 -2.17
C TYR A 115 -17.12 42.62 -2.70
N ASN A 116 -16.57 41.90 -3.67
CA ASN A 116 -17.12 40.64 -4.16
C ASN A 116 -16.11 39.52 -3.97
N LEU A 117 -16.56 38.35 -3.50
CA LEU A 117 -15.68 37.22 -3.27
C LEU A 117 -15.14 36.68 -4.60
N ASN A 118 -13.82 36.51 -4.69
CA ASN A 118 -13.20 35.79 -5.78
C ASN A 118 -13.49 34.30 -5.62
N LYS A 119 -14.55 33.82 -6.28
CA LYS A 119 -15.02 32.43 -6.21
C LYS A 119 -13.90 31.41 -6.41
N LYS A 120 -13.00 31.63 -7.36
CA LYS A 120 -11.90 30.70 -7.66
C LYS A 120 -10.93 30.58 -6.49
N ASN A 121 -10.54 31.70 -5.90
CA ASN A 121 -9.56 31.72 -4.80
C ASN A 121 -10.18 31.23 -3.49
N ILE A 122 -11.46 31.52 -3.24
CA ILE A 122 -12.22 30.94 -2.13
C ILE A 122 -12.35 29.42 -2.29
N GLU A 123 -12.71 28.91 -3.49
CA GLU A 123 -12.76 27.47 -3.74
C GLU A 123 -11.41 26.79 -3.52
N GLN A 124 -10.31 27.43 -3.93
CA GLN A 124 -8.97 26.94 -3.65
C GLN A 124 -8.70 26.87 -2.14
N LYS A 125 -9.03 27.91 -1.38
CA LYS A 125 -8.86 27.95 0.08
C LYS A 125 -9.67 26.85 0.77
N LEU A 126 -10.93 26.65 0.37
CA LEU A 126 -11.76 25.57 0.90
C LEU A 126 -11.18 24.18 0.58
N ASN A 127 -10.59 24.03 -0.61
CA ASN A 127 -9.90 22.79 -0.98
C ASN A 127 -8.64 22.56 -0.13
N GLU A 128 -7.87 23.61 0.15
CA GLU A 128 -6.70 23.55 1.03
C GLU A 128 -7.08 23.14 2.46
N GLU A 129 -8.16 23.71 3.02
CA GLU A 129 -8.64 23.33 4.36
C GLU A 129 -9.07 21.86 4.43
N PHE A 130 -9.77 21.38 3.40
CA PHE A 130 -10.10 19.96 3.28
C PHE A 130 -8.85 19.08 3.21
N GLN A 131 -7.89 19.42 2.35
CA GLN A 131 -6.64 18.66 2.19
C GLN A 131 -5.81 18.67 3.47
N ASN A 132 -5.80 19.78 4.20
CA ASN A 132 -5.11 19.90 5.49
C ASN A 132 -5.74 18.98 6.53
N GLY A 133 -7.08 18.94 6.61
CA GLY A 133 -7.80 17.99 7.44
C GLY A 133 -7.46 16.54 7.09
N TYR A 134 -7.50 16.21 5.79
CA TYR A 134 -7.16 14.88 5.27
C TYR A 134 -5.72 14.47 5.63
N LYS A 135 -4.74 15.34 5.38
CA LYS A 135 -3.32 15.12 5.73
C LYS A 135 -3.14 14.92 7.22
N LYS A 136 -3.78 15.76 8.04
CA LYS A 136 -3.70 15.70 9.50
C LYS A 136 -4.18 14.37 10.04
N PHE A 137 -5.23 13.78 9.45
CA PHE A 137 -5.73 12.47 9.86
C PHE A 137 -4.65 11.38 9.83
N PHE A 138 -3.83 11.31 8.78
CA PHE A 138 -2.77 10.30 8.67
C PHE A 138 -1.51 10.63 9.49
N LEU A 139 -1.28 11.91 9.78
CA LEU A 139 -0.13 12.36 10.58
C LEU A 139 -0.40 12.34 12.09
N GLU A 140 -1.67 12.34 12.51
CA GLU A 140 -2.05 12.34 13.91
C GLU A 140 -1.65 11.01 14.58
N LYS A 141 -0.83 11.07 15.64
CA LYS A 141 -0.26 9.89 16.32
C LYS A 141 -1.32 8.85 16.70
N SER A 142 -2.46 9.31 17.21
CA SER A 142 -3.58 8.47 17.67
C SER A 142 -4.20 7.67 16.51
N LYS A 143 -4.44 8.32 15.37
CA LYS A 143 -5.02 7.73 14.16
C LYS A 143 -4.04 6.81 13.46
N LYS A 144 -2.78 7.24 13.34
CA LYS A 144 -1.68 6.42 12.82
C LYS A 144 -1.55 5.11 13.60
N TYR A 145 -1.58 5.17 14.93
CA TYR A 145 -1.53 3.98 15.77
C TYR A 145 -2.72 3.04 15.53
N ASN A 146 -3.93 3.59 15.43
CA ASN A 146 -5.12 2.78 15.15
C ASN A 146 -5.05 2.11 13.78
N PHE A 147 -4.55 2.82 12.76
CA PHE A 147 -4.35 2.26 11.43
C PHE A 147 -3.36 1.09 11.43
N ILE A 148 -2.20 1.26 12.09
CA ILE A 148 -1.21 0.19 12.24
C ILE A 148 -1.83 -1.02 12.95
N LYS A 149 -2.54 -0.78 14.07
CA LYS A 149 -3.22 -1.83 14.82
C LYS A 149 -4.30 -2.55 14.00
N ASP A 150 -5.02 -1.82 13.15
CA ASP A 150 -6.03 -2.40 12.26
C ASP A 150 -5.40 -3.31 11.19
N ILE A 151 -4.19 -2.98 10.71
CA ILE A 151 -3.39 -3.84 9.82
C ILE A 151 -2.90 -5.09 10.56
N GLU A 152 -2.36 -4.92 11.77
CA GLU A 152 -1.84 -6.04 12.58
C GLU A 152 -2.92 -7.06 12.96
N LYS A 153 -4.19 -6.66 13.03
CA LYS A 153 -5.32 -7.60 13.26
C LYS A 153 -5.48 -8.64 12.17
N ILE A 154 -4.89 -8.44 10.98
CA ILE A 154 -4.92 -9.41 9.88
C ILE A 154 -3.99 -10.61 10.19
N ASN A 155 -3.11 -10.49 11.18
CA ASN A 155 -2.18 -11.55 11.57
C ASN A 155 -2.91 -12.81 12.04
N GLY A 156 -2.53 -13.96 11.48
CA GLY A 156 -3.17 -15.24 11.80
C GLY A 156 -2.70 -16.39 10.91
N ASN A 157 -2.83 -17.63 11.40
CA ASN A 157 -2.55 -18.86 10.62
C ASN A 157 -1.18 -18.92 9.92
N GLY A 158 -0.15 -18.29 10.50
CA GLY A 158 1.21 -18.23 9.94
C GLY A 158 1.47 -17.07 8.97
N LEU A 159 0.45 -16.22 8.73
CA LEU A 159 0.55 -14.93 8.07
C LEU A 159 0.87 -13.85 9.10
N LYS A 160 1.88 -13.04 8.81
CA LYS A 160 2.28 -11.86 9.56
C LYS A 160 2.38 -10.68 8.60
N ILE A 161 1.70 -9.61 8.93
CA ILE A 161 1.67 -8.36 8.19
C ILE A 161 2.17 -7.29 9.12
N ASP A 162 3.20 -6.57 8.67
CA ASP A 162 3.84 -5.51 9.42
C ASP A 162 3.99 -4.27 8.53
N LEU A 163 3.90 -3.09 9.13
CA LEU A 163 4.32 -1.86 8.48
C LEU A 163 5.85 -1.78 8.55
N VAL A 164 6.50 -1.53 7.43
CA VAL A 164 7.96 -1.47 7.39
C VAL A 164 8.41 -0.12 7.97
N ASP A 165 9.29 -0.18 8.97
CA ASP A 165 9.85 0.95 9.70
C ASP A 165 8.84 1.79 10.51
N ASP A 166 7.57 1.37 10.61
CA ASP A 166 6.47 2.13 11.24
C ASP A 166 6.28 3.56 10.69
N LEU A 167 6.72 3.80 9.44
CA LEU A 167 6.70 5.12 8.82
C LEU A 167 5.51 5.27 7.86
N VAL A 168 4.63 6.20 8.22
CA VAL A 168 3.66 6.84 7.32
C VAL A 168 4.10 8.30 7.23
N TYR A 169 4.39 8.77 6.02
CA TYR A 169 4.85 10.15 5.78
C TYR A 169 4.25 10.70 4.49
N ILE A 170 4.39 12.01 4.31
CA ILE A 170 3.93 12.70 3.10
C ILE A 170 5.15 12.99 2.22
N GLU A 171 5.08 12.59 0.96
CA GLU A 171 6.09 12.85 -0.06
C GLU A 171 5.38 13.22 -1.37
N ASN A 172 5.78 14.33 -2.02
CA ASN A 172 5.22 14.77 -3.30
C ASN A 172 3.68 14.86 -3.33
N ASN A 173 3.08 15.41 -2.26
CA ASN A 173 1.63 15.51 -2.06
C ASN A 173 0.90 14.15 -2.11
N ARG A 174 1.58 13.09 -1.68
CA ARG A 174 1.02 11.74 -1.51
C ARG A 174 1.41 11.20 -0.15
N ILE A 175 0.56 10.35 0.40
CA ILE A 175 0.85 9.64 1.64
C ILE A 175 1.50 8.32 1.27
N LYS A 176 2.68 8.07 1.83
CA LYS A 176 3.51 6.91 1.51
C LYS A 176 3.78 6.07 2.75
N PHE A 177 3.66 4.77 2.57
CA PHE A 177 4.02 3.77 3.57
C PHE A 177 4.30 2.45 2.88
N LYS A 178 4.99 1.56 3.59
CA LYS A 178 5.42 0.27 3.07
C LYS A 178 4.91 -0.83 3.97
N ILE A 179 4.40 -1.91 3.39
CA ILE A 179 3.87 -3.05 4.12
C ILE A 179 4.62 -4.29 3.69
N SER A 180 5.00 -5.12 4.67
CA SER A 180 5.52 -6.46 4.45
C SER A 180 4.48 -7.49 4.86
N SER A 181 4.21 -8.45 3.97
CA SER A 181 3.40 -9.62 4.24
C SER A 181 4.28 -10.86 4.19
N LEU A 182 4.35 -11.55 5.31
CA LEU A 182 5.17 -12.70 5.56
C LEU A 182 4.30 -13.92 5.81
N TYR A 183 4.49 -14.98 5.04
CA TYR A 183 3.94 -16.29 5.37
C TYR A 183 5.02 -17.31 5.66
N LYS A 184 4.91 -18.02 6.79
CA LYS A 184 5.82 -19.10 7.17
C LYS A 184 5.06 -20.40 7.39
N LYS A 185 5.46 -21.44 6.65
CA LYS A 185 4.98 -22.81 6.85
C LYS A 185 6.13 -23.80 6.79
N ARG A 186 6.34 -24.53 7.89
CA ARG A 186 7.48 -25.45 8.09
C ARG A 186 8.82 -24.73 7.86
N LYS A 187 9.63 -25.20 6.91
CA LYS A 187 10.93 -24.64 6.53
C LYS A 187 10.85 -23.57 5.43
N ILE A 188 9.66 -23.32 4.87
CA ILE A 188 9.47 -22.36 3.79
C ILE A 188 8.96 -21.04 4.38
N ARG A 189 9.64 -19.94 4.02
CA ARG A 189 9.28 -18.57 4.37
C ARG A 189 9.17 -17.78 3.07
N LYS A 190 8.09 -17.03 2.89
CA LYS A 190 7.94 -16.05 1.81
C LYS A 190 7.52 -14.72 2.37
N GLU A 191 8.11 -13.68 1.81
CA GLU A 191 7.90 -12.29 2.20
C GLU A 191 7.67 -11.48 0.92
N ILE A 192 6.59 -10.71 0.91
CA ILE A 192 6.27 -9.78 -0.18
C ILE A 192 6.15 -8.40 0.44
N THR A 193 6.77 -7.42 -0.20
CA THR A 193 6.75 -6.04 0.29
C THR A 193 6.13 -5.13 -0.77
N LEU A 194 5.20 -4.28 -0.35
CA LEU A 194 4.51 -3.33 -1.20
C LEU A 194 4.68 -1.91 -0.69
N ASP A 195 4.92 -0.99 -1.61
CA ASP A 195 4.83 0.44 -1.37
C ASP A 195 3.45 0.93 -1.77
N PHE A 196 2.77 1.57 -0.82
CA PHE A 196 1.48 2.23 -1.03
C PHE A 196 1.69 3.72 -1.17
N TYR A 197 1.05 4.30 -2.18
CA TYR A 197 1.00 5.74 -2.43
C TYR A 197 -0.45 6.16 -2.50
N ILE A 198 -0.90 6.96 -1.54
CA ILE A 198 -2.26 7.50 -1.52
C ILE A 198 -2.21 8.95 -2.01
N LYS A 199 -2.94 9.24 -3.08
CA LYS A 199 -3.14 10.60 -3.59
C LYS A 199 -4.07 11.37 -2.66
N ILE A 200 -3.72 12.61 -2.38
CA ILE A 200 -4.55 13.49 -1.56
C ILE A 200 -5.69 14.03 -2.45
N PRO A 201 -6.96 13.74 -2.12
CA PRO A 201 -8.09 14.16 -2.96
C PRO A 201 -8.33 15.67 -2.88
N ASN A 202 -8.99 16.19 -3.91
CA ASN A 202 -9.62 17.51 -3.84
C ASN A 202 -11.05 17.35 -3.31
N LYS A 203 -11.59 18.40 -2.67
CA LYS A 203 -12.97 18.46 -2.14
C LYS A 203 -14.02 17.96 -3.15
N GLY A 204 -13.92 18.36 -4.41
CA GLY A 204 -14.87 17.97 -5.47
C GLY A 204 -14.67 16.59 -6.09
N ASN A 205 -13.60 15.87 -5.72
CA ASN A 205 -13.29 14.54 -6.27
C ASN A 205 -13.64 13.40 -5.30
N VAL A 206 -14.28 13.70 -4.17
CA VAL A 206 -14.52 12.74 -3.08
C VAL A 206 -15.47 11.60 -3.47
N ASP A 207 -16.40 11.83 -4.40
CA ASP A 207 -17.35 10.82 -4.90
C ASP A 207 -16.73 9.82 -5.91
N LYS A 208 -15.46 10.00 -6.27
CA LYS A 208 -14.76 9.07 -7.18
C LYS A 208 -14.40 7.79 -6.45
N ASN A 209 -14.31 6.70 -7.22
CA ASN A 209 -13.97 5.38 -6.71
C ASN A 209 -12.66 5.46 -5.90
N THR A 210 -12.70 5.12 -4.60
CA THR A 210 -11.56 5.28 -3.68
C THR A 210 -10.28 4.57 -4.16
N ASN A 211 -10.44 3.57 -5.01
CA ASN A 211 -9.33 2.86 -5.66
C ASN A 211 -8.46 3.76 -6.54
N GLU A 212 -9.00 4.84 -7.11
CA GLU A 212 -8.24 5.76 -7.98
C GLU A 212 -7.20 6.59 -7.21
N PHE A 213 -7.36 6.68 -5.88
CA PHE A 213 -6.43 7.36 -5.00
C PHE A 213 -5.24 6.49 -4.62
N ILE A 214 -5.29 5.17 -4.83
CA ILE A 214 -4.22 4.26 -4.42
C ILE A 214 -3.37 3.88 -5.64
N GLU A 215 -2.08 4.18 -5.57
CA GLU A 215 -1.06 3.62 -6.46
C GLU A 215 -0.22 2.64 -5.65
N VAL A 216 -0.15 1.38 -6.09
CA VAL A 216 0.64 0.32 -5.45
C VAL A 216 1.85 0.02 -6.32
N ARG A 217 3.05 -0.03 -5.72
CA ARG A 217 4.26 -0.47 -6.40
C ARG A 217 4.82 -1.72 -5.71
N ASN A 218 4.94 -2.80 -6.48
CA ASN A 218 5.38 -4.09 -5.97
C ASN A 218 6.90 -4.21 -6.00
N TRP A 219 7.49 -4.62 -4.88
CA TRP A 219 8.87 -5.07 -4.81
C TRP A 219 8.91 -6.52 -4.30
N ILE A 220 9.13 -7.46 -5.22
CA ILE A 220 9.27 -8.87 -4.85
C ILE A 220 10.72 -9.09 -4.40
N ARG A 221 10.96 -9.13 -3.08
CA ARG A 221 12.21 -9.66 -2.54
C ARG A 221 12.16 -11.19 -2.57
N ARG A 222 12.76 -11.80 -3.59
CA ARG A 222 13.06 -13.24 -3.57
C ARG A 222 14.24 -13.48 -2.62
N ARG A 223 13.93 -13.72 -1.34
CA ARG A 223 14.86 -14.42 -0.43
C ARG A 223 14.38 -15.87 -0.23
#